data_AF-A0A438GU04-F1
#
_entry.id   AF-A0A438GU04-F1
#
_cell.length_a   1.000
_cell.length_b   1.000
_cell.length_c   1.000
_cell.angle_alpha   90.00
_cell.angle_beta   90.00
_cell.angle_gamma   90.00
#
_symmetry.space_group_name_H-M   'P 1'
#
loop_
_entity.id
_entity.type
_entity.pdbx_description
1 polymer ?
#
loop_
_entity_poly.entity_id
_entity_poly.type
_entity_poly.pdbx_seq_one_letter_code
_entity_poly.pdbx_strand_id
1 'polypeptide(L)'
;MWVHRADMHNQVANALSWKELTEFVGSLSRVVAYLIVRVKQEALQDFAYIKLVEQVKEGITKRYLLEDELLHFGYQSVLVVVDRFSKYAMFILAPHECFVEEAARLFFSKVVKHFGYLRML
;
A
#
# COMPACT_ATOMS: atom_id res chain seq x y z
N MET A 1 1.33 -50.92 -6.48
CA MET A 1 2.49 -50.56 -5.64
C MET A 1 3.09 -49.28 -6.20
N TRP A 2 2.79 -48.14 -5.60
CA TRP A 2 3.30 -46.84 -6.07
C TRP A 2 4.67 -46.59 -5.44
N VAL A 3 5.69 -46.47 -6.27
CA VAL A 3 7.07 -46.18 -5.85
C VAL A 3 7.34 -44.71 -6.12
N HIS A 4 7.55 -43.92 -5.07
CA HIS A 4 7.91 -42.51 -5.16
C HIS A 4 9.36 -42.40 -5.69
N ARG A 5 9.52 -41.94 -6.94
CA ARG A 5 10.81 -41.51 -7.48
C ARG A 5 11.02 -40.04 -7.13
N ALA A 6 11.76 -39.77 -6.06
CA ALA A 6 12.56 -38.56 -5.98
C ALA A 6 13.57 -38.69 -7.14
N ASP A 7 13.60 -37.83 -8.15
CA ASP A 7 14.46 -36.65 -8.03
C ASP A 7 14.23 -35.59 -9.12
N MET A 8 13.18 -35.62 -9.96
CA MET A 8 13.05 -34.60 -11.03
C MET A 8 11.64 -34.22 -11.49
N HIS A 9 10.57 -34.61 -10.79
CA HIS A 9 9.20 -34.41 -11.33
C HIS A 9 8.32 -33.40 -10.58
N ASN A 10 8.81 -32.71 -9.55
CA ASN A 10 7.97 -31.78 -8.79
C ASN A 10 8.66 -30.47 -8.39
N GLN A 11 9.34 -29.84 -9.36
CA GLN A 11 9.97 -28.52 -9.17
C GLN A 11 8.95 -27.45 -8.73
N VAL A 12 7.71 -27.52 -9.25
CA VAL A 12 6.62 -26.60 -8.87
C VAL A 12 6.17 -26.80 -7.43
N ALA A 13 6.06 -28.06 -6.96
CA ALA A 13 5.71 -28.35 -5.58
C ALA A 13 6.84 -27.99 -4.59
N ASN A 14 8.10 -28.16 -5.00
CA ASN A 14 9.25 -27.71 -4.21
C ASN A 14 9.29 -26.17 -4.15
N ALA A 15 9.14 -25.47 -5.28
CA ALA A 15 9.09 -24.00 -5.34
C ALA A 15 7.92 -23.37 -4.56
N LEU A 16 6.85 -24.15 -4.31
CA LEU A 16 5.70 -23.76 -3.49
C LEU A 16 5.73 -24.40 -2.09
N SER A 17 6.85 -24.99 -1.69
CA SER A 17 7.01 -25.53 -0.35
C SER A 17 6.86 -24.41 0.66
N TRP A 18 5.88 -24.55 1.56
CA TRP A 18 5.65 -23.61 2.66
C TRP A 18 6.91 -23.37 3.49
N LYS A 19 7.83 -24.35 3.55
CA LYS A 19 9.11 -24.22 4.26
C LYS A 19 10.04 -23.23 3.56
N GLU A 20 10.28 -23.39 2.26
CA GLU A 20 11.14 -22.50 1.47
C GLU A 20 10.56 -21.09 1.40
N LEU A 21 9.23 -20.96 1.24
CA LEU A 21 8.55 -19.68 1.29
C LEU A 21 8.69 -19.01 2.66
N THR A 22 8.60 -19.75 3.76
CA THR A 22 8.75 -19.19 5.12
C THR A 22 10.19 -18.74 5.38
N GLU A 23 11.19 -19.52 4.93
CA GLU A 23 12.60 -19.14 5.04
C GLU A 23 12.94 -17.90 4.20
N PHE A 24 12.40 -17.84 2.99
CA PHE A 24 12.53 -16.69 2.09
C PHE A 24 11.87 -15.43 2.68
N VAL A 25 10.61 -15.55 3.13
CA VAL A 25 9.87 -14.46 3.80
C VAL A 25 10.63 -14.00 5.04
N GLY A 26 11.12 -14.92 5.88
CA GLY A 26 11.90 -14.57 7.06
C GLY A 26 13.21 -13.82 6.71
N SER A 27 13.89 -14.23 5.63
CA SER A 27 15.07 -13.53 5.13
C SER A 27 14.74 -12.12 4.65
N LEU A 28 13.64 -11.96 3.90
CA LEU A 28 13.14 -10.64 3.49
C LEU A 28 12.76 -9.79 4.69
N SER A 29 12.05 -10.35 5.68
CA SER A 29 11.66 -9.64 6.91
C SER A 29 12.87 -9.09 7.65
N ARG A 30 13.98 -9.85 7.73
CA ARG A 30 15.24 -9.37 8.33
C ARG A 30 15.84 -8.21 7.55
N VAL A 31 15.89 -8.29 6.22
CA VAL A 31 16.41 -7.21 5.37
C VAL A 31 15.55 -5.95 5.51
N VAL A 32 14.22 -6.09 5.47
CA VAL A 32 13.28 -4.98 5.65
C VAL A 32 13.45 -4.34 7.02
N ALA A 33 13.49 -5.12 8.10
CA ALA A 33 13.68 -4.61 9.46
C ALA A 33 15.00 -3.83 9.60
N TYR A 34 16.09 -4.38 9.04
CA TYR A 34 17.38 -3.70 9.02
C TYR A 34 17.33 -2.36 8.27
N LEU A 35 16.73 -2.34 7.08
CA LEU A 35 16.60 -1.12 6.28
C LEU A 35 15.75 -0.07 6.99
N ILE A 36 14.65 -0.46 7.63
CA ILE A 36 13.79 0.45 8.40
C ILE A 36 14.61 1.17 9.48
N VAL A 37 15.40 0.44 10.25
CA VAL A 37 16.25 1.05 11.30
C VAL A 37 17.26 2.03 10.69
N ARG A 38 17.91 1.66 9.59
CA ARG A 38 18.88 2.52 8.91
C ARG A 38 18.23 3.79 8.36
N VAL A 39 17.08 3.68 7.71
CA VAL A 39 16.34 4.83 7.18
C VAL A 39 15.91 5.76 8.31
N LYS A 40 15.41 5.23 9.43
CA LYS A 40 15.08 6.04 10.62
C LYS A 40 16.27 6.84 11.11
N GLN A 41 17.42 6.16 11.27
CA GLN A 41 18.63 6.80 11.78
C GLN A 41 19.07 7.97 10.90
N GLU A 42 19.12 7.78 9.58
CA GLU A 42 19.51 8.85 8.65
C GLU A 42 18.46 9.95 8.56
N ALA A 43 17.16 9.59 8.54
CA ALA A 43 16.07 10.55 8.47
C ALA A 43 16.04 11.48 9.69
N LEU A 44 16.31 10.96 10.90
CA LEU A 44 16.38 11.76 12.12
C LEU A 44 17.60 12.70 12.20
N GLN A 45 18.56 12.58 11.28
CA GLN A 45 19.66 13.54 11.13
C GLN A 45 19.38 14.60 10.06
N ASP A 46 18.41 14.37 9.20
CA ASP A 46 18.04 15.28 8.12
C ASP A 46 17.11 16.39 8.64
N PHE A 47 17.59 17.63 8.62
CA PHE A 47 16.81 18.80 9.07
C PHE A 47 15.52 19.01 8.26
N ALA A 48 15.52 18.76 6.95
CA ALA A 48 14.33 18.90 6.12
C ALA A 48 13.28 17.85 6.49
N TYR A 49 13.72 16.62 6.81
CA TYR A 49 12.83 15.58 7.32
C TYR A 49 12.23 15.95 8.68
N ILE A 50 13.04 16.41 9.64
CA ILE A 50 12.56 16.82 10.97
C ILE A 50 11.50 17.93 10.85
N LYS A 51 11.77 18.95 10.02
CA LYS A 51 10.82 20.03 9.76
C LYS A 51 9.51 19.51 9.16
N LEU A 52 9.58 18.53 8.27
CA LEU A 52 8.39 17.91 7.68
C LEU A 52 7.59 17.14 8.75
N VAL A 53 8.25 16.43 9.65
CA VAL A 53 7.62 15.73 10.78
C VAL A 53 6.90 16.72 11.71
N GLU A 54 7.50 17.87 12.01
CA GLU A 54 6.86 18.94 12.79
C GLU A 54 5.60 19.45 12.12
N GLN A 55 5.65 19.74 10.81
CA GLN A 55 4.47 20.17 10.04
C GLN A 55 3.33 19.15 10.04
N VAL A 56 3.67 17.85 10.03
CA VAL A 56 2.68 16.77 10.13
C VAL A 56 2.07 16.73 11.53
N LYS A 57 2.89 16.83 12.59
CA LYS A 57 2.41 16.87 13.99
C LYS A 57 1.54 18.09 14.30
N GLU A 58 1.87 19.24 13.72
CA GLU A 58 1.10 20.48 13.83
C GLU A 58 -0.17 20.47 12.96
N GLY A 59 -0.38 19.43 12.15
CA GLY A 59 -1.53 19.31 11.26
C GLY A 59 -1.49 20.26 10.05
N ILE A 60 -0.36 20.93 9.81
CA ILE A 60 -0.13 21.81 8.65
C ILE A 60 -0.16 20.99 7.35
N THR A 61 0.36 19.76 7.39
CA THR A 61 0.32 18.82 6.26
C THR A 61 -0.28 17.49 6.69
N LYS A 62 -1.30 17.04 5.97
CA LYS A 62 -1.97 15.74 6.18
C LYS A 62 -1.66 14.71 5.09
N ARG A 63 -0.64 15.00 4.26
CA ARG A 63 -0.25 14.15 3.13
C ARG A 63 0.55 12.93 3.56
N TYR A 64 1.11 12.97 4.76
CA TYR A 64 1.94 11.93 5.33
C TYR A 64 1.35 11.49 6.65
N LEU A 65 1.45 10.20 6.94
CA LEU A 65 1.18 9.65 8.26
C LEU A 65 2.52 9.44 8.98
N LEU A 66 2.62 9.92 10.21
CA LEU A 66 3.77 9.62 11.05
C LEU A 66 3.49 8.33 11.84
N GLU A 67 4.23 7.27 11.54
CA GLU A 67 4.14 5.98 12.21
C GLU A 67 5.55 5.47 12.52
N ASP A 68 5.78 5.03 13.76
CA ASP A 68 7.08 4.57 14.25
C ASP A 68 8.27 5.47 13.86
N GLU A 69 8.13 6.80 13.96
CA GLU A 69 9.16 7.79 13.60
C GLU A 69 9.51 7.85 12.10
N LEU A 70 8.72 7.21 11.23
CA LEU A 70 8.81 7.32 9.78
C LEU A 70 7.57 8.00 9.20
N LEU A 71 7.78 8.77 8.13
CA LEU A 71 6.68 9.35 7.38
C LEU A 71 6.28 8.41 6.25
N HIS A 72 5.05 7.92 6.32
CA HIS A 72 4.45 7.09 5.30
C HIS A 72 3.67 7.97 4.32
N PHE A 73 4.04 7.89 3.04
CA PHE A 73 3.30 8.49 1.93
C PHE A 73 2.63 7.39 1.13
N GLY A 74 1.30 7.39 1.02
CA GLY A 74 0.63 6.41 0.19
C GLY A 74 -0.87 6.27 0.41
N TYR A 75 -1.44 5.40 -0.42
CA TYR A 75 -2.85 5.05 -0.42
C TYR A 75 -3.10 3.88 0.53
N GLN A 76 -3.55 4.15 1.75
CA GLN A 76 -3.87 3.11 2.74
C GLN A 76 -5.39 2.82 2.83
N SER A 77 -6.22 3.52 2.06
CA SER A 77 -7.65 3.28 1.96
C SER A 77 -8.07 3.03 0.50
N VAL A 78 -9.26 2.46 0.31
CA VAL A 78 -9.86 2.23 -1.00
C VAL A 78 -11.24 2.87 -1.01
N LEU A 79 -11.43 3.85 -1.88
CA LEU A 79 -12.75 4.39 -2.18
C LEU A 79 -13.43 3.48 -3.19
N VAL A 80 -14.55 2.88 -2.80
CA VAL A 80 -15.35 2.02 -3.66
C VAL A 80 -16.56 2.79 -4.14
N VAL A 81 -16.66 2.97 -5.45
CA VAL A 81 -17.80 3.64 -6.09
C VAL A 81 -18.60 2.62 -6.86
N VAL A 82 -19.86 2.44 -6.48
CA VAL A 82 -20.77 1.48 -7.09
C VAL A 82 -21.84 2.23 -7.88
N ASP A 83 -21.92 1.99 -9.18
CA ASP A 83 -23.04 2.46 -9.98
C ASP A 83 -24.22 1.50 -9.84
N ARG A 84 -25.34 2.02 -9.36
CA ARG A 84 -26.56 1.24 -9.13
C ARG A 84 -27.18 0.73 -10.43
N PHE A 85 -27.05 1.49 -11.52
CA PHE A 85 -27.71 1.20 -12.80
C PHE A 85 -26.93 0.20 -13.63
N SER A 86 -25.64 0.44 -13.85
CA SER A 86 -24.79 -0.45 -14.64
C SER A 86 -24.20 -1.62 -13.85
N LYS A 87 -24.32 -1.61 -12.51
CA LYS A 87 -23.74 -2.61 -11.59
C LYS A 87 -22.22 -2.65 -11.57
N TYR A 88 -21.54 -1.68 -12.18
CA TYR A 88 -20.09 -1.58 -12.11
C TYR A 88 -19.63 -1.04 -10.75
N ALA A 89 -18.53 -1.61 -10.24
CA ALA A 89 -17.81 -1.09 -9.09
C ALA A 89 -16.42 -0.62 -9.53
N MET A 90 -16.02 0.56 -9.07
CA MET A 90 -14.70 1.14 -9.29
C MET A 90 -13.97 1.25 -7.96
N PHE A 91 -12.75 0.72 -7.91
CA PHE A 91 -11.88 0.76 -6.75
C PHE A 91 -10.81 1.83 -6.98
N ILE A 92 -10.79 2.84 -6.12
CA ILE A 92 -9.84 3.95 -6.22
C ILE A 92 -8.95 3.92 -4.98
N LEU A 93 -7.65 3.77 -5.19
CA LEU A 93 -6.67 3.91 -4.12
C LEU A 93 -6.75 5.34 -3.56
N ALA A 94 -6.92 5.44 -2.24
CA ALA A 94 -7.12 6.67 -1.51
C ALA A 94 -6.14 6.77 -0.32
N PRO A 95 -5.67 7.98 0.06
CA PRO A 95 -4.81 8.17 1.22
C PRO A 95 -5.46 7.64 2.51
N HIS A 96 -4.66 7.33 3.54
CA HIS A 96 -5.14 6.82 4.84
C HIS A 96 -6.30 7.64 5.42
N GLU A 97 -6.13 8.96 5.41
CA GLU A 97 -7.17 9.93 5.76
C GLU A 97 -7.68 10.58 4.48
N CYS A 98 -8.62 9.91 3.81
CA CYS A 98 -9.27 10.49 2.64
C CYS A 98 -10.28 11.55 3.11
N PHE A 99 -9.80 12.78 3.33
CA PHE A 99 -10.66 13.93 3.60
C PHE A 99 -11.70 14.09 2.51
N VAL A 100 -12.86 14.65 2.86
CA VAL A 100 -14.00 14.84 1.94
C VAL A 100 -13.57 15.55 0.64
N GLU A 101 -12.69 16.54 0.74
CA GLU A 101 -12.14 17.25 -0.42
C GLU A 101 -11.33 16.33 -1.35
N GLU A 102 -10.49 15.48 -0.76
CA GLU A 102 -9.64 14.56 -1.52
C GLU A 102 -10.45 13.40 -2.10
N ALA A 103 -11.46 12.90 -1.36
CA ALA A 103 -12.43 11.94 -1.85
C ALA A 103 -13.23 12.51 -3.02
N ALA A 104 -13.70 13.76 -2.93
CA ALA A 104 -14.39 14.45 -4.00
C ALA A 104 -13.47 14.63 -5.22
N ARG A 105 -12.22 15.08 -5.01
CA ARG A 105 -11.23 15.21 -6.07
C ARG A 105 -10.96 13.88 -6.78
N LEU A 106 -10.80 12.79 -6.03
CA LEU A 106 -10.65 11.44 -6.57
C LEU A 106 -11.90 11.01 -7.35
N PHE A 107 -13.09 11.27 -6.83
CA PHE A 107 -14.36 10.98 -7.49
C PHE A 107 -14.49 11.73 -8.83
N PHE A 108 -14.31 13.04 -8.84
CA PHE A 108 -14.41 13.83 -10.08
C PHE A 108 -13.32 13.48 -11.09
N SER A 109 -12.09 13.21 -10.64
CA SER A 109 -10.99 12.92 -11.54
C SER A 109 -11.00 11.50 -12.10
N LYS A 110 -11.55 10.52 -11.37
CA LYS A 110 -11.52 9.10 -11.77
C LYS A 110 -12.88 8.58 -12.21
N VAL A 111 -13.96 8.91 -11.50
CA VAL A 111 -15.30 8.40 -11.79
C VAL A 111 -15.96 9.22 -12.89
N VAL A 112 -16.05 10.55 -12.72
CA VAL A 112 -16.76 11.41 -13.68
C VAL A 112 -16.09 11.40 -15.05
N LYS A 113 -14.76 11.30 -15.11
CA LYS A 113 -14.05 11.11 -16.39
C LYS A 113 -14.39 9.79 -17.07
N HIS A 114 -14.62 8.73 -16.31
CA HIS A 114 -14.81 7.38 -16.86
C HIS A 114 -16.27 7.12 -17.27
N PHE A 115 -17.22 7.62 -16.50
CA PHE A 115 -18.65 7.44 -16.76
C PHE A 115 -19.29 8.60 -17.55
N GLY A 116 -18.56 9.72 -17.70
CA GLY A 116 -19.09 10.96 -18.28
C GLY A 116 -20.05 11.67 -17.32
N TYR A 117 -20.21 12.99 -17.48
CA TYR A 117 -21.09 13.84 -16.65
C TYR A 117 -22.59 13.43 -16.66
N LEU A 118 -22.98 12.44 -17.47
CA LEU A 118 -24.36 12.33 -17.97
C LEU A 118 -25.07 11.01 -17.66
N ARG A 119 -24.61 10.21 -16.68
CA ARG A 119 -25.30 8.99 -16.24
C ARG A 119 -25.57 8.88 -14.73
N MET A 120 -25.38 9.96 -13.98
CA MET A 120 -25.64 10.02 -12.53
C MET A 120 -26.76 11.01 -12.15
N LEU A 121 -27.82 11.08 -12.97
CA LEU A 121 -29.12 11.66 -12.62
C LEU A 121 -30.21 10.63 -12.88
#